data_AF-A0A9W7DEK5-F1
#
_entry.id   AF-A0A9W7DEK5-F1
#
_cell.length_a   1.000
_cell.length_b   1.000
_cell.length_c   1.000
_cell.angle_alpha   90.00
_cell.angle_beta   90.00
_cell.angle_gamma   90.00
#
_symmetry.space_group_name_H-M   'P 1'
#
loop_
_entity.id
_entity.type
_entity.pdbx_description
1 polymer ?
#
loop_
_entity_poly.entity_id
_entity_poly.type
_entity_poly.pdbx_seq_one_letter_code
_entity_poly.pdbx_strand_id
1 'polypeptide(L)'
;MGKYQQQRSSTVDITSVLGSASKMKKKIRDITRLLKKPNLPSDMRIENERAIKTLKFELESVQLNGKLKKMSGRYQKVKFFERTKAYRKYNSTLRSVKELETKLESLKTEKEEKDGGDDESKEDEVKSTKKQLKKLKKQLNHAELDLLYIFNYPESEKYISLYREPTDPTQATSTDSRQIEKMSKGSKQTELKKEQIRKSIAQKRDSDQLEFGLAFCLRIAGGKRERGKHHVDGDDAGEDKEGSGSGSRSVGNGSGSGSGEARADIDSKDVKGDGDGVEDDDFFD
;
A
#
# COMPACT_ATOMS: atom_id res chain seq x y z
N MET A 1 -56.26 -37.57 -6.98
CA MET A 1 -54.90 -38.18 -6.99
C MET A 1 -53.97 -37.23 -7.72
N GLY A 2 -53.13 -36.49 -6.99
CA GLY A 2 -52.15 -35.58 -7.58
C GLY A 2 -50.97 -35.43 -6.62
N LYS A 3 -50.04 -36.38 -6.69
CA LYS A 3 -48.82 -36.39 -5.87
C LYS A 3 -47.92 -35.26 -6.37
N TYR A 4 -47.82 -34.17 -5.62
CA TYR A 4 -46.71 -33.22 -5.76
C TYR A 4 -45.43 -33.93 -5.32
N GLN A 5 -44.76 -34.58 -6.27
CA GLN A 5 -43.36 -34.99 -6.11
C GLN A 5 -42.54 -33.71 -6.03
N GLN A 6 -42.28 -33.25 -4.80
CA GLN A 6 -41.26 -32.24 -4.54
C GLN A 6 -39.93 -32.79 -5.02
N GLN A 7 -39.31 -32.12 -5.99
CA GLN A 7 -37.96 -32.38 -6.44
C GLN A 7 -37.01 -32.25 -5.25
N ARG A 8 -36.61 -33.37 -4.67
CA ARG A 8 -35.53 -33.43 -3.67
C ARG A 8 -34.20 -33.46 -4.41
N SER A 9 -33.77 -32.30 -4.85
CA SER A 9 -32.34 -32.01 -5.00
C SER A 9 -32.03 -30.88 -4.03
N SER A 10 -31.71 -31.23 -2.78
CA SER A 10 -31.58 -30.29 -1.66
C SER A 10 -30.17 -29.70 -1.54
N THR A 11 -29.47 -29.50 -2.65
CA THR A 11 -28.20 -28.76 -2.60
C THR A 11 -28.48 -27.35 -2.07
N VAL A 12 -27.92 -27.01 -0.91
CA VAL A 12 -28.01 -25.65 -0.38
C VAL A 12 -27.30 -24.74 -1.37
N ASP A 13 -28.06 -23.99 -2.15
CA ASP A 13 -27.47 -23.04 -3.08
C ASP A 13 -26.87 -21.86 -2.29
N ILE A 14 -25.55 -21.74 -2.37
CA ILE A 14 -24.75 -20.69 -1.72
C ILE A 14 -24.29 -19.67 -2.77
N THR A 15 -24.38 -19.98 -4.07
CA THR A 15 -23.75 -19.21 -5.15
C THR A 15 -24.25 -17.76 -5.20
N SER A 16 -25.56 -17.56 -5.08
CA SER A 16 -26.21 -16.23 -5.05
C SER A 16 -25.82 -15.34 -3.86
N VAL A 17 -25.20 -15.93 -2.83
CA VAL A 17 -24.81 -15.28 -1.59
C VAL A 17 -23.33 -14.88 -1.61
N LEU A 18 -22.52 -15.50 -2.47
CA LEU A 18 -21.10 -15.23 -2.61
C LEU A 18 -20.86 -13.77 -3.05
N GLY A 19 -19.80 -13.14 -2.53
CA GLY A 19 -19.40 -11.77 -2.86
C GLY A 19 -19.98 -10.66 -1.98
N SER A 20 -21.05 -10.88 -1.22
CA SER A 20 -21.60 -9.87 -0.29
C SER A 20 -21.50 -10.31 1.18
N ALA A 21 -20.68 -9.62 1.96
CA ALA A 21 -20.48 -9.91 3.39
C ALA A 21 -21.79 -9.91 4.19
N SER A 22 -22.70 -8.98 3.89
CA SER A 22 -24.00 -8.88 4.57
C SER A 22 -24.92 -10.07 4.24
N LYS A 23 -24.97 -10.49 2.97
CA LYS A 23 -25.75 -11.66 2.54
C LYS A 23 -25.18 -12.94 3.17
N MET A 24 -23.86 -13.12 3.17
CA MET A 24 -23.20 -14.26 3.82
C MET A 24 -23.50 -14.33 5.32
N LYS A 25 -23.39 -13.22 6.06
CA LYS A 25 -23.75 -13.14 7.48
C LYS A 25 -25.22 -13.49 7.74
N LYS A 26 -26.14 -13.07 6.86
CA LYS A 26 -27.55 -13.43 6.94
C LYS A 26 -27.74 -14.94 6.77
N LYS A 27 -27.19 -15.51 5.69
CA LYS A 27 -27.29 -16.95 5.39
C LYS A 27 -26.64 -17.83 6.47
N ILE A 28 -25.50 -17.42 7.03
CA ILE A 28 -24.88 -18.10 8.18
C ILE A 28 -25.82 -18.13 9.38
N ARG A 29 -26.46 -16.99 9.72
CA ARG A 29 -27.43 -16.94 10.83
C ARG A 29 -28.63 -17.85 10.57
N ASP A 30 -29.16 -17.84 9.34
CA ASP A 30 -30.32 -18.64 8.95
C ASP A 30 -30.01 -20.14 9.02
N ILE A 31 -28.87 -20.57 8.47
CA ILE A 31 -28.42 -21.97 8.53
C ILE A 31 -28.13 -22.40 9.98
N THR A 32 -27.51 -21.53 10.78
CA THR A 32 -27.27 -21.82 12.21
C THR A 32 -28.59 -22.03 12.97
N ARG A 33 -29.61 -21.20 12.70
CA ARG A 33 -30.94 -21.36 13.29
C ARG A 33 -31.63 -22.64 12.81
N LEU A 34 -31.44 -23.03 11.55
CA LEU A 34 -31.96 -24.27 10.99
C LEU A 34 -31.34 -25.50 11.67
N LEU A 35 -30.02 -25.51 11.87
CA LEU A 35 -29.29 -26.60 12.52
C LEU A 35 -29.66 -26.78 14.01
N LYS A 36 -30.15 -25.74 14.67
CA LYS A 36 -30.63 -25.81 16.06
C LYS A 36 -31.98 -26.52 16.20
N LYS A 37 -32.71 -26.82 15.11
CA LYS A 37 -34.00 -27.50 15.19
C LYS A 37 -33.82 -28.99 15.53
N PRO A 38 -34.60 -29.55 16.47
CA PRO A 38 -34.41 -30.92 16.95
C PRO A 38 -34.73 -31.98 15.88
N ASN A 39 -35.73 -31.73 15.01
CA ASN A 39 -36.24 -32.69 14.03
C ASN A 39 -35.74 -32.41 12.61
N LEU A 40 -34.42 -32.25 12.42
CA LEU A 40 -33.80 -32.05 11.10
C LEU A 40 -33.18 -33.37 10.60
N PRO A 41 -33.50 -33.83 9.36
CA PRO A 41 -32.88 -35.03 8.77
C PRO A 41 -31.34 -34.96 8.74
N SER A 42 -30.68 -36.11 8.87
CA SER A 42 -29.21 -36.23 8.88
C SER A 42 -28.57 -35.64 7.63
N ASP A 43 -29.12 -35.92 6.46
CA ASP A 43 -28.54 -35.50 5.17
C ASP A 43 -28.53 -33.97 5.06
N MET A 44 -29.67 -33.34 5.40
CA MET A 44 -29.80 -31.89 5.44
C MET A 44 -28.90 -31.26 6.50
N ARG A 45 -28.67 -31.93 7.63
CA ARG A 45 -27.75 -31.45 8.67
C ARG A 45 -26.33 -31.39 8.13
N ILE A 46 -25.85 -32.47 7.54
CA ILE A 46 -24.50 -32.58 6.96
C ILE A 46 -24.29 -31.52 5.85
N GLU A 47 -25.27 -31.35 4.96
CA GLU A 47 -25.20 -30.35 3.88
C GLU A 47 -25.10 -28.92 4.41
N ASN A 48 -25.94 -28.58 5.40
CA ASN A 48 -25.94 -27.26 6.02
C ASN A 48 -24.68 -26.98 6.84
N GLU A 49 -24.10 -28.01 7.49
CA GLU A 49 -22.81 -27.92 8.17
C GLU A 49 -21.64 -27.69 7.19
N ARG A 50 -21.67 -28.33 6.03
CA ARG A 50 -20.72 -28.03 4.94
C ARG A 50 -20.92 -26.60 4.44
N ALA A 51 -22.17 -26.19 4.19
CA ALA A 51 -22.50 -24.86 3.69
C ALA A 51 -22.07 -23.74 4.64
N ILE A 52 -22.31 -23.88 5.95
CA ILE A 52 -21.89 -22.89 6.94
C ILE A 52 -20.36 -22.82 7.05
N LYS A 53 -19.65 -23.95 6.92
CA LYS A 53 -18.19 -23.98 6.91
C LYS A 53 -17.63 -23.20 5.73
N THR A 54 -18.16 -23.44 4.52
CA THR A 54 -17.77 -22.71 3.30
C THR A 54 -18.08 -21.21 3.43
N LEU A 55 -19.29 -20.86 3.89
CA LEU A 55 -19.70 -19.46 4.06
C LEU A 55 -18.85 -18.73 5.10
N LYS A 56 -18.43 -19.39 6.18
CA LYS A 56 -17.55 -18.79 7.19
C LYS A 56 -16.16 -18.51 6.62
N PHE A 57 -15.60 -19.47 5.88
CA PHE A 57 -14.31 -19.30 5.21
C PHE A 57 -14.34 -18.14 4.20
N GLU A 58 -15.35 -18.09 3.34
CA GLU A 58 -15.49 -17.02 2.35
C GLU A 58 -15.73 -15.66 3.02
N LEU A 59 -16.50 -15.61 4.10
CA LEU A 59 -16.72 -14.39 4.87
C LEU A 59 -15.41 -13.87 5.46
N GLU A 60 -14.52 -14.75 5.94
CA GLU A 60 -13.19 -14.38 6.42
C GLU A 60 -12.35 -13.78 5.29
N SER A 61 -12.29 -14.44 4.12
CA SER A 61 -11.61 -13.93 2.92
C SER A 61 -12.10 -12.54 2.51
N VAL A 62 -13.42 -12.32 2.46
CA VAL A 62 -14.01 -11.02 2.14
C VAL A 62 -13.67 -9.96 3.19
N GLN A 63 -13.66 -10.32 4.47
CA GLN A 63 -13.25 -9.40 5.53
C GLN A 63 -11.76 -9.05 5.47
N LEU A 64 -10.89 -10.03 5.20
CA LEU A 64 -9.47 -9.82 4.99
C LEU A 64 -9.23 -8.88 3.81
N ASN A 65 -9.84 -9.16 2.66
CA ASN A 65 -9.76 -8.30 1.47
C ASN A 65 -10.26 -6.88 1.74
N GLY A 66 -11.32 -6.74 2.55
CA GLY A 66 -11.80 -5.44 3.02
C GLY A 66 -10.76 -4.69 3.86
N LYS A 67 -10.05 -5.38 4.76
CA LYS A 67 -8.93 -4.81 5.53
C LYS A 67 -7.76 -4.43 4.62
N LEU A 68 -7.34 -5.30 3.71
CA LEU A 68 -6.27 -5.04 2.74
C LEU A 68 -6.55 -3.79 1.91
N LYS A 69 -7.76 -3.64 1.36
CA LYS A 69 -8.16 -2.44 0.60
C LYS A 69 -8.08 -1.17 1.44
N LYS A 70 -8.55 -1.21 2.69
CA LYS A 70 -8.47 -0.07 3.62
C LYS A 70 -7.02 0.31 3.94
N MET A 71 -6.17 -0.69 4.21
CA MET A 71 -4.76 -0.48 4.51
C MET A 71 -4.00 0.06 3.30
N SER A 72 -4.21 -0.53 2.13
CA SER A 72 -3.65 -0.07 0.86
C SER A 72 -4.04 1.38 0.60
N GLY A 73 -5.33 1.72 0.67
CA GLY A 73 -5.80 3.11 0.51
C GLY A 73 -5.18 4.09 1.52
N ARG A 74 -5.10 3.72 2.80
CA ARG A 74 -4.52 4.58 3.86
C ARG A 74 -3.04 4.89 3.64
N TYR A 75 -2.26 3.90 3.20
CA TYR A 75 -0.81 4.03 3.06
C TYR A 75 -0.34 4.26 1.63
N GLN A 76 -1.23 4.26 0.64
CA GLN A 76 -0.88 4.43 -0.78
C GLN A 76 -0.05 5.70 -1.01
N LYS A 77 -0.49 6.84 -0.46
CA LYS A 77 0.21 8.12 -0.61
C LYS A 77 1.55 8.14 0.12
N VAL A 78 1.60 7.62 1.35
CA VAL A 78 2.86 7.51 2.11
C VAL A 78 3.86 6.65 1.35
N LYS A 79 3.46 5.43 0.94
CA LYS A 79 4.28 4.52 0.13
C LYS A 79 4.70 5.16 -1.21
N PHE A 80 3.85 5.97 -1.84
CA PHE A 80 4.20 6.71 -3.07
C PHE A 80 5.32 7.73 -2.85
N PHE A 81 5.22 8.57 -1.81
CA PHE A 81 6.26 9.55 -1.50
C PHE A 81 7.57 8.87 -1.10
N GLU A 82 7.50 7.82 -0.28
CA GLU A 82 8.69 7.07 0.11
C GLU A 82 9.33 6.36 -1.09
N ARG A 83 8.53 5.78 -1.98
CA ARG A 83 9.03 5.19 -3.23
C ARG A 83 9.78 6.21 -4.06
N THR A 84 9.22 7.41 -4.17
CA THR A 84 9.85 8.51 -4.90
C THR A 84 11.17 8.92 -4.23
N LYS A 85 11.22 9.00 -2.90
CA LYS A 85 12.46 9.30 -2.15
C LYS A 85 13.52 8.20 -2.34
N ALA A 86 13.16 6.94 -2.13
CA ALA A 86 14.05 5.79 -2.31
C ALA A 86 14.60 5.73 -3.75
N TYR A 87 13.73 5.91 -4.74
CA TYR A 87 14.11 5.91 -6.15
C TYR A 87 15.06 7.06 -6.51
N ARG A 88 14.81 8.27 -6.00
CA ARG A 88 15.73 9.41 -6.19
C ARG A 88 17.09 9.12 -5.56
N LYS A 89 17.12 8.58 -4.34
CA LYS A 89 18.36 8.20 -3.65
C LYS A 89 19.13 7.11 -4.41
N TYR A 90 18.42 6.09 -4.90
CA TYR A 90 18.98 5.05 -5.76
C TYR A 90 19.62 5.65 -7.02
N ASN A 91 18.90 6.48 -7.77
CA ASN A 91 19.45 7.06 -8.99
C ASN A 91 20.61 8.02 -8.76
N SER A 92 20.53 8.84 -7.71
CA SER A 92 21.62 9.74 -7.34
C SER A 92 22.88 8.96 -6.96
N THR A 93 22.76 7.94 -6.10
CA THR A 93 23.89 7.09 -5.70
C THR A 93 24.44 6.26 -6.86
N LEU A 94 23.57 5.73 -7.73
CA LEU A 94 23.97 4.98 -8.92
C LEU A 94 24.81 5.83 -9.88
N ARG A 95 24.45 7.11 -10.09
CA ARG A 95 25.25 8.03 -10.91
C ARG A 95 26.64 8.24 -10.32
N SER A 96 26.72 8.55 -9.02
CA SER A 96 28.00 8.75 -8.34
C SER A 96 28.87 7.47 -8.30
N VAL A 97 28.26 6.29 -8.19
CA VAL A 97 28.99 5.01 -8.32
C VAL A 97 29.62 4.91 -9.71
N LYS A 98 28.84 5.14 -10.76
CA LYS A 98 29.34 5.08 -12.16
C LYS A 98 30.47 6.06 -12.41
N GLU A 99 30.34 7.30 -11.95
CA GLU A 99 31.37 8.35 -12.07
C GLU A 99 32.68 7.96 -11.36
N LEU A 100 32.61 7.39 -10.16
CA LEU A 100 33.80 6.91 -9.45
C LEU A 100 34.39 5.64 -10.08
N GLU A 101 33.57 4.75 -10.64
CA GLU A 101 34.06 3.59 -11.38
C GLU A 101 34.84 4.02 -12.62
N THR A 102 34.32 4.98 -13.39
CA THR A 102 35.05 5.53 -14.55
C THR A 102 36.33 6.25 -14.15
N LYS A 103 36.33 7.04 -13.06
CA LYS A 103 37.55 7.69 -12.55
C LYS A 103 38.59 6.66 -12.10
N LEU A 104 38.13 5.60 -11.45
CA LEU A 104 39.01 4.54 -10.99
C LEU A 104 39.62 3.74 -12.16
N GLU A 105 38.89 3.58 -13.26
CA GLU A 105 39.40 2.94 -14.46
C GLU A 105 40.45 3.80 -15.18
N SER A 106 40.20 5.11 -15.35
CA SER A 106 41.18 6.03 -15.95
C SER A 106 42.47 6.12 -15.12
N LEU A 107 42.38 6.10 -13.79
CA LEU A 107 43.55 6.06 -12.91
C LEU A 107 44.35 4.75 -12.98
N LYS A 108 43.75 3.64 -13.46
CA LYS A 108 44.49 2.40 -13.71
C LYS A 108 45.18 2.43 -15.06
N THR A 109 44.50 2.89 -16.11
CA THR A 109 45.09 2.96 -17.45
C THR A 109 46.28 3.92 -17.47
N GLU A 110 46.18 5.07 -16.79
CA GLU A 110 47.30 6.02 -16.64
C GLU A 110 48.50 5.46 -15.84
N LYS A 111 48.29 4.40 -15.06
CA LYS A 111 49.38 3.68 -14.36
C LYS A 111 50.05 2.66 -15.26
N GLU A 112 49.31 1.98 -16.12
CA GLU A 112 49.86 0.98 -17.06
C GLU A 112 50.69 1.62 -18.18
N GLU A 113 50.39 2.87 -18.56
CA GLU A 113 51.16 3.61 -19.58
C GLU A 113 52.46 4.25 -19.06
N LYS A 114 52.69 4.31 -17.73
CA LYS A 114 53.91 4.86 -17.13
C LYS A 114 54.73 3.75 -16.46
N ASP A 115 55.49 3.03 -17.28
CA ASP A 115 56.45 2.03 -16.85
C ASP A 115 57.56 2.69 -16.00
N GLY A 116 57.65 2.33 -14.71
CA GLY A 116 58.87 2.48 -13.90
C GLY A 116 59.00 3.61 -12.89
N GLY A 117 57.94 4.34 -12.52
CA GLY A 117 58.01 5.37 -11.46
C GLY A 117 57.12 5.07 -10.26
N ASP A 118 57.72 4.68 -9.13
CA ASP A 118 57.07 4.53 -7.81
C ASP A 118 56.60 5.90 -7.28
N ASP A 119 55.55 6.45 -7.88
CA ASP A 119 54.90 7.68 -7.42
C ASP A 119 53.86 7.31 -6.35
N GLU A 120 54.34 7.23 -5.10
CA GLU A 120 53.59 6.91 -3.88
C GLU A 120 52.26 7.70 -3.78
N SER A 121 52.23 8.92 -4.33
CA SER A 121 51.07 9.81 -4.35
C SER A 121 49.88 9.28 -5.17
N LYS A 122 50.12 8.53 -6.25
CA LYS A 122 49.06 7.94 -7.10
C LYS A 122 48.51 6.64 -6.53
N GLU A 123 49.27 5.94 -5.71
CA GLU A 123 48.74 4.79 -4.97
C GLU A 123 47.69 5.21 -3.95
N ASP A 124 47.96 6.30 -3.24
CA ASP A 124 47.06 6.82 -2.21
C ASP A 124 45.76 7.36 -2.80
N GLU A 125 45.79 7.99 -3.98
CA GLU A 125 44.57 8.40 -4.66
C GLU A 125 43.71 7.20 -5.11
N VAL A 126 44.33 6.13 -5.61
CA VAL A 126 43.62 4.89 -5.96
C VAL A 126 43.04 4.20 -4.72
N LYS A 127 43.78 4.15 -3.61
CA LYS A 127 43.28 3.60 -2.33
C LYS A 127 42.10 4.44 -1.80
N SER A 128 42.19 5.77 -1.88
CA SER A 128 41.13 6.70 -1.47
C SER A 128 39.85 6.54 -2.29
N THR A 129 39.97 6.52 -3.62
CA THR A 129 38.83 6.33 -4.55
C THR A 129 38.17 4.96 -4.36
N LYS A 130 38.94 3.88 -4.18
CA LYS A 130 38.39 2.54 -3.82
C LYS A 130 37.57 2.59 -2.53
N LYS A 131 38.04 3.31 -1.51
CA LYS A 131 37.33 3.47 -0.23
C LYS A 131 36.02 4.26 -0.41
N GLN A 132 36.04 5.33 -1.21
CA GLN A 132 34.83 6.10 -1.55
C GLN A 132 33.83 5.24 -2.34
N LEU A 133 34.30 4.49 -3.33
CA LEU A 133 33.48 3.58 -4.12
C LEU A 133 32.81 2.51 -3.23
N LYS A 134 33.54 1.92 -2.29
CA LYS A 134 32.99 0.96 -1.32
C LYS A 134 31.88 1.60 -0.46
N LYS A 135 32.04 2.86 -0.06
CA LYS A 135 31.00 3.59 0.68
C LYS A 135 29.76 3.84 -0.19
N LEU A 136 29.93 4.30 -1.43
CA LEU A 136 28.81 4.53 -2.34
C LEU A 136 28.08 3.23 -2.70
N LYS A 137 28.78 2.12 -2.94
CA LYS A 137 28.17 0.80 -3.18
C LYS A 137 27.32 0.34 -1.99
N LYS A 138 27.78 0.57 -0.75
CA LYS A 138 26.94 0.33 0.44
C LYS A 138 25.69 1.20 0.46
N GLN A 139 25.82 2.49 0.13
CA GLN A 139 24.66 3.39 0.05
C GLN A 139 23.67 2.99 -1.06
N LEU A 140 24.18 2.52 -2.20
CA LEU A 140 23.37 1.98 -3.29
C LEU A 140 22.58 0.76 -2.80
N ASN A 141 23.25 -0.20 -2.15
CA ASN A 141 22.59 -1.38 -1.57
C ASN A 141 21.51 -0.99 -0.55
N HIS A 142 21.76 0.02 0.29
CA HIS A 142 20.74 0.52 1.22
C HIS A 142 19.53 1.12 0.48
N ALA A 143 19.77 1.93 -0.56
CA ALA A 143 18.70 2.53 -1.36
C ALA A 143 17.89 1.47 -2.13
N GLU A 144 18.53 0.41 -2.61
CA GLU A 144 17.84 -0.74 -3.22
C GLU A 144 16.96 -1.46 -2.21
N LEU A 145 17.48 -1.77 -1.02
CA LEU A 145 16.70 -2.40 0.05
C LEU A 145 15.53 -1.52 0.51
N ASP A 146 15.71 -0.20 0.55
CA ASP A 146 14.62 0.74 0.83
C ASP A 146 13.50 0.63 -0.21
N LEU A 147 13.86 0.58 -1.50
CA LEU A 147 12.89 0.45 -2.57
C LEU A 147 12.16 -0.89 -2.47
N LEU A 148 12.89 -1.99 -2.30
CA LEU A 148 12.32 -3.33 -2.13
C LEU A 148 11.41 -3.42 -0.91
N TYR A 149 11.79 -2.75 0.20
CA TYR A 149 10.96 -2.66 1.40
C TYR A 149 9.60 -2.04 1.11
N ILE A 150 9.56 -0.91 0.40
CA ILE A 150 8.31 -0.21 0.11
C ILE A 150 7.36 -1.07 -0.75
N PHE A 151 7.91 -1.79 -1.73
CA PHE A 151 7.10 -2.62 -2.63
C PHE A 151 6.65 -3.93 -1.99
N ASN A 152 7.53 -4.62 -1.27
CA ASN A 152 7.26 -5.95 -0.69
C ASN A 152 6.75 -5.89 0.77
N TYR A 153 6.42 -4.70 1.27
CA TYR A 153 5.84 -4.56 2.61
C TYR A 153 4.45 -5.22 2.67
N PRO A 154 4.16 -6.09 3.67
CA PRO A 154 2.88 -6.79 3.79
C PRO A 154 1.67 -5.85 3.76
N GLU A 155 0.69 -6.12 2.90
CA GLU A 155 -0.52 -5.29 2.78
C GLU A 155 -1.50 -5.44 3.95
N SER A 156 -1.36 -6.54 4.71
CA SER A 156 -2.15 -6.82 5.92
C SER A 156 -1.74 -5.97 7.11
N GLU A 157 -0.54 -5.39 7.08
CA GLU A 157 0.04 -4.68 8.23
C GLU A 157 0.12 -3.17 8.03
N LYS A 158 0.22 -2.46 9.16
CA LYS A 158 0.41 -1.01 9.17
C LYS A 158 1.81 -0.67 8.68
N TYR A 159 1.87 0.02 7.55
CA TYR A 159 3.13 0.46 6.97
C TYR A 159 3.98 1.28 7.96
N ILE A 160 5.22 0.86 8.15
CA ILE A 160 6.23 1.57 8.94
C ILE A 160 7.12 2.35 7.99
N SER A 161 6.98 3.67 8.02
CA SER A 161 7.69 4.63 7.17
C SER A 161 9.20 4.60 7.44
N LEU A 162 9.99 4.57 6.36
CA LEU A 162 11.45 4.58 6.40
C LEU A 162 12.02 6.00 6.56
N TYR A 163 11.36 6.98 5.95
CA TYR A 163 11.82 8.37 5.85
C TYR A 163 10.96 9.33 6.66
N ARG A 164 10.25 8.82 7.69
CA ARG A 164 9.63 9.69 8.69
C ARG A 164 10.75 10.19 9.59
N GLU A 165 10.90 11.50 9.65
CA GLU A 165 11.73 12.12 10.68
C GLU A 165 11.10 11.78 12.03
N PRO A 166 11.89 11.35 13.03
CA PRO A 166 11.38 11.18 14.38
C PRO A 166 10.79 12.52 14.78
N THR A 167 9.49 12.55 15.05
CA THR A 167 8.90 13.68 15.76
C THR A 167 9.59 13.70 17.11
N ASP A 168 10.49 14.66 17.32
CA ASP A 168 11.24 14.78 18.55
C ASP A 168 10.26 14.71 19.73
N PRO A 169 10.46 13.82 20.71
CA PRO A 169 9.58 13.75 21.87
C PRO A 169 9.61 15.04 22.69
N THR A 170 10.62 15.90 22.53
CA THR A 170 10.68 17.26 23.09
C THR A 170 9.74 18.24 22.40
N GLN A 171 9.24 17.93 21.19
CA GLN A 171 8.18 18.68 20.52
C GLN A 171 6.78 18.12 20.81
N ALA A 172 6.67 17.01 21.56
CA ALA A 172 5.39 16.52 22.05
C ALA A 172 4.95 17.41 23.22
N THR A 173 3.77 18.01 23.10
CA THR A 173 3.16 18.93 24.07
C THR A 173 2.77 18.28 25.41
N SER A 174 3.11 17.02 25.66
CA SER A 174 2.70 16.29 26.87
C SER A 174 3.73 16.44 27.99
N THR A 175 3.32 16.99 29.13
CA THR A 175 4.12 17.09 30.35
C THR A 175 4.18 15.78 31.17
N ASP A 176 3.41 14.76 30.80
CA ASP A 176 3.34 13.50 31.55
C ASP A 176 4.51 12.56 31.23
N SER A 177 5.40 12.38 32.22
CA SER A 177 6.58 11.51 32.14
C SER A 177 6.23 10.05 31.80
N ARG A 178 5.06 9.55 32.22
CA ARG A 178 4.63 8.18 31.90
C ARG A 178 4.27 8.02 30.42
N GLN A 179 3.72 9.06 29.80
CA GLN A 179 3.41 9.05 28.37
C GLN A 179 4.69 9.10 27.53
N ILE A 180 5.66 9.92 27.94
CA ILE A 180 6.99 10.01 27.29
C ILE A 180 7.69 8.65 27.31
N GLU A 181 7.69 7.95 28.44
CA GLU A 181 8.32 6.62 28.55
C GLU A 181 7.60 5.57 27.68
N LYS A 182 6.26 5.60 27.64
CA LYS A 182 5.47 4.73 26.75
C LYS A 182 5.77 5.00 25.27
N MET A 183 5.88 6.27 24.88
CA MET A 183 6.25 6.66 23.50
C MET A 183 7.66 6.19 23.13
N SER A 184 8.62 6.29 24.05
CA SER A 184 9.99 5.78 23.87
C SER A 184 10.04 4.26 23.72
N LYS A 185 9.26 3.51 24.51
CA LYS A 185 9.15 2.06 24.36
C LYS A 185 8.46 1.68 23.03
N GLY A 186 7.43 2.42 22.64
CA GLY A 186 6.71 2.23 21.38
C GLY A 186 7.58 2.52 20.14
N SER A 187 8.44 3.54 20.19
CA SER A 187 9.37 3.84 19.09
C SER A 187 10.39 2.73 18.90
N LYS A 188 11.00 2.24 20.00
CA LYS A 188 11.93 1.10 19.98
C LYS A 188 11.30 -0.16 19.36
N GLN A 189 10.07 -0.51 19.76
CA GLN A 189 9.36 -1.66 19.18
C GLN A 189 9.08 -1.49 17.69
N THR A 190 8.74 -0.27 17.27
CA THR A 190 8.49 0.05 15.85
C THR A 190 9.77 -0.07 15.02
N GLU A 191 10.90 0.36 15.56
CA GLU A 191 12.21 0.23 14.92
C GLU A 191 12.65 -1.23 14.81
N LEU A 192 12.46 -2.03 15.87
CA LEU A 192 12.75 -3.46 15.83
C LEU A 192 11.94 -4.18 14.75
N LYS A 193 10.64 -3.90 14.65
CA LYS A 193 9.79 -4.47 13.58
C LYS A 193 10.24 -4.04 12.19
N LYS A 194 10.58 -2.75 12.02
CA LYS A 194 11.13 -2.21 10.77
C LYS A 194 12.39 -2.97 10.36
N GLU A 195 13.31 -3.20 11.29
CA GLU A 195 14.55 -3.95 11.03
C GLU A 195 14.29 -5.42 10.71
N GLN A 196 13.36 -6.08 11.41
CA GLN A 196 12.98 -7.47 11.15
C GLN A 196 12.45 -7.64 9.71
N ILE A 197 11.56 -6.75 9.28
CA ILE A 197 11.01 -6.76 7.92
C ILE A 197 12.11 -6.44 6.89
N ARG A 198 13.01 -5.50 7.17
CA ARG A 198 14.13 -5.23 6.27
C ARG A 198 15.06 -6.43 6.13
N LYS A 199 15.35 -7.14 7.22
CA LYS A 199 16.17 -8.36 7.21
C LYS A 199 15.49 -9.49 6.43
N SER A 200 14.18 -9.70 6.62
CA SER A 200 13.45 -10.74 5.87
C SER A 200 13.41 -10.43 4.38
N ILE A 201 13.28 -9.16 3.99
CA ILE A 201 13.33 -8.74 2.58
C ILE A 201 14.73 -8.91 2.00
N ALA A 202 15.79 -8.61 2.77
CA ALA A 202 17.16 -8.87 2.33
C ALA A 202 17.41 -10.37 2.09
N GLN A 203 16.97 -11.24 3.00
CA GLN A 203 17.08 -12.68 2.82
C GLN A 203 16.30 -13.17 1.59
N LYS A 204 15.06 -12.71 1.41
CA LYS A 204 14.24 -13.05 0.25
C LYS A 204 14.82 -12.53 -1.06
N ARG A 205 15.51 -11.38 -1.03
CA ARG A 205 16.25 -10.85 -2.18
C ARG A 205 17.37 -11.80 -2.56
N ASP A 206 18.18 -12.23 -1.58
CA ASP A 206 19.33 -13.10 -1.84
C ASP A 206 18.91 -14.50 -2.30
N SER A 207 17.71 -14.96 -1.89
CA SER A 207 17.12 -16.23 -2.33
C SER A 207 16.20 -16.10 -3.56
N ASP A 208 16.10 -14.93 -4.21
CA ASP A 208 15.19 -14.63 -5.33
C ASP A 208 13.70 -15.02 -5.09
N GLN A 209 13.22 -14.94 -3.84
CA GLN A 209 11.85 -15.27 -3.43
C GLN A 209 10.95 -14.03 -3.23
N LEU A 210 11.35 -12.86 -3.75
CA LEU A 210 10.54 -11.64 -3.64
C LEU A 210 9.43 -11.61 -4.70
N GLU A 211 8.22 -11.21 -4.28
CA GLU A 211 7.09 -10.98 -5.19
C GLU A 211 7.43 -9.88 -6.21
N PHE A 212 8.08 -8.81 -5.76
CA PHE A 212 8.50 -7.69 -6.60
C PHE A 212 10.02 -7.55 -6.56
N GLY A 213 10.68 -8.07 -7.59
CA GLY A 213 12.11 -7.93 -7.80
C GLY A 213 12.55 -6.49 -8.09
N LEU A 214 13.86 -6.22 -8.01
CA LEU A 214 14.41 -4.88 -8.16
C LEU A 214 14.10 -4.25 -9.52
N ALA A 215 14.22 -5.02 -10.60
CA ALA A 215 13.92 -4.57 -11.96
C ALA A 215 12.47 -4.09 -12.11
N PHE A 216 11.52 -4.86 -11.55
CA PHE A 216 10.11 -4.48 -11.52
C PHE A 216 9.92 -3.17 -10.74
N CYS A 217 10.52 -3.07 -9.56
CA CYS A 217 10.40 -1.90 -8.70
C CYS A 217 10.92 -0.63 -9.38
N LEU A 218 12.08 -0.71 -10.04
CA LEU A 218 12.69 0.41 -10.77
C LEU A 218 11.86 0.86 -11.96
N ARG A 219 11.27 -0.08 -12.72
CA ARG A 219 10.37 0.24 -13.84
C ARG A 219 9.16 1.05 -13.37
N ILE A 220 8.52 0.60 -12.30
CA ILE A 220 7.33 1.28 -11.75
C ILE A 220 7.71 2.64 -11.14
N ALA A 221 8.80 2.70 -10.38
CA ALA A 221 9.24 3.94 -9.74
C ALA A 221 9.75 4.99 -10.76
N GLY A 222 10.35 4.55 -11.86
CA GLY A 222 10.81 5.39 -12.95
C GLY A 222 9.72 5.92 -13.88
N GLY A 223 8.45 5.61 -13.63
CA GLY A 223 7.33 6.14 -14.41
C GLY A 223 7.24 5.61 -15.84
N LYS A 224 8.03 4.59 -16.22
CA LYS A 224 7.87 3.86 -17.47
C LYS A 224 6.65 2.94 -17.34
N ARG A 225 5.46 3.55 -17.41
CA ARG A 225 4.23 2.81 -17.71
C ARG A 225 4.28 2.50 -19.19
N GLU A 226 4.32 1.22 -19.55
CA GLU A 226 3.81 0.83 -20.86
C GLU A 226 2.39 1.39 -20.93
N ARG A 227 2.12 2.22 -21.94
CA ARG A 227 0.76 2.53 -22.34
C ARG A 227 0.19 1.25 -22.94
N GLY A 228 -0.10 0.28 -22.07
CA GLY A 228 -0.74 -0.97 -22.44
C GLY A 228 -2.15 -0.63 -22.89
N LYS A 229 -2.37 -0.76 -24.20
CA LYS A 229 -3.69 -0.99 -24.80
C LYS A 229 -4.31 -2.23 -24.12
N HIS A 230 -4.94 -2.07 -22.97
CA HIS A 230 -6.02 -2.97 -22.60
C HIS A 230 -7.26 -2.43 -23.31
N HIS A 231 -7.39 -2.79 -24.58
CA HIS A 231 -8.70 -2.89 -25.21
C HIS A 231 -9.41 -3.98 -24.40
N VAL A 232 -10.36 -3.58 -23.57
CA VAL A 232 -11.38 -4.52 -23.13
C VAL A 232 -12.28 -4.64 -24.34
N ASP A 233 -12.08 -5.70 -25.12
CA ASP A 233 -13.08 -6.17 -26.07
C ASP A 233 -14.34 -6.47 -25.27
N GLY A 234 -15.20 -5.45 -25.17
CA GLY A 234 -16.55 -5.58 -24.70
C GLY A 234 -17.37 -6.15 -25.85
N ASP A 235 -17.33 -7.47 -25.98
CA ASP A 235 -18.41 -8.22 -26.61
C ASP A 235 -19.65 -8.03 -25.74
N ASP A 236 -20.46 -7.01 -26.05
CA ASP A 236 -21.87 -6.99 -25.64
C ASP A 236 -22.71 -6.65 -26.87
N ALA A 237 -23.31 -7.70 -27.41
CA ALA A 237 -24.16 -7.68 -28.57
C ALA A 237 -25.57 -7.22 -28.17
N GLY A 238 -26.05 -6.20 -28.89
CA GLY A 238 -27.45 -6.06 -29.28
C GLY A 238 -28.44 -5.55 -28.23
N GLU A 239 -28.93 -4.32 -28.42
CA GLU A 239 -30.36 -4.13 -28.69
C GLU A 239 -30.62 -2.74 -29.30
N ASP A 240 -31.31 -2.78 -30.43
CA ASP A 240 -31.68 -1.66 -31.29
C ASP A 240 -32.62 -0.67 -30.60
N LYS A 241 -32.37 0.65 -30.74
CA LYS A 241 -33.43 1.65 -30.94
C LYS A 241 -32.94 2.83 -31.79
N GLU A 242 -33.45 2.86 -33.01
CA GLU A 242 -33.47 4.02 -33.90
C GLU A 242 -34.32 5.16 -33.31
N GLY A 243 -33.96 6.41 -33.62
CA GLY A 243 -34.82 7.57 -33.35
C GLY A 243 -34.14 8.94 -33.34
N SER A 244 -33.70 9.39 -34.52
CA SER A 244 -33.78 10.77 -35.07
C SER A 244 -33.66 12.03 -34.19
N GLY A 245 -32.83 13.00 -34.64
CA GLY A 245 -33.06 14.45 -34.46
C GLY A 245 -31.79 15.25 -34.13
N SER A 246 -30.96 15.61 -35.12
CA SER A 246 -30.91 16.95 -35.75
C SER A 246 -30.80 18.14 -34.78
N GLY A 247 -29.71 18.93 -34.84
CA GLY A 247 -29.73 20.28 -34.24
C GLY A 247 -28.40 20.97 -34.01
N SER A 248 -27.85 21.57 -35.07
CA SER A 248 -27.08 22.83 -35.12
C SER A 248 -26.03 23.18 -34.05
N ARG A 249 -24.79 23.30 -34.53
CA ARG A 249 -23.73 24.16 -34.00
C ARG A 249 -24.15 25.63 -34.03
N SER A 250 -23.95 26.37 -32.93
CA SER A 250 -23.84 27.82 -32.96
C SER A 250 -22.63 28.27 -32.15
N VAL A 251 -21.69 28.89 -32.86
CA VAL A 251 -20.58 29.68 -32.33
C VAL A 251 -21.14 31.04 -31.91
N GLY A 252 -20.82 31.50 -30.70
CA GLY A 252 -21.24 32.80 -30.20
C GLY A 252 -20.21 33.37 -29.23
N ASN A 253 -19.40 34.30 -29.75
CA ASN A 253 -18.51 35.19 -29.02
C ASN A 253 -19.32 36.12 -28.09
N GLY A 254 -18.75 36.48 -26.93
CA GLY A 254 -19.34 37.48 -26.03
C GLY A 254 -18.32 38.01 -25.02
N SER A 255 -17.62 39.07 -25.42
CA SER A 255 -16.84 39.99 -24.59
C SER A 255 -17.69 40.68 -23.52
N GLY A 256 -17.14 40.88 -22.31
CA GLY A 256 -17.78 41.67 -21.28
C GLY A 256 -16.84 42.03 -20.14
N SER A 257 -16.14 43.14 -20.31
CA SER A 257 -15.41 43.90 -19.28
C SER A 257 -16.31 44.37 -18.14
N GLY A 258 -15.79 44.41 -16.91
CA GLY A 258 -16.50 45.01 -15.77
C GLY A 258 -15.66 45.06 -14.50
N SER A 259 -14.99 46.20 -14.32
CA SER A 259 -14.35 46.77 -13.13
C SER A 259 -15.09 46.63 -11.79
N GLY A 260 -14.35 46.70 -10.67
CA GLY A 260 -14.87 47.33 -9.44
C GLY A 260 -14.43 46.72 -8.10
N GLU A 261 -13.26 47.16 -7.63
CA GLU A 261 -12.91 47.64 -6.26
C GLU A 261 -13.52 47.06 -4.95
N ALA A 262 -12.60 46.94 -3.99
CA ALA A 262 -12.68 47.32 -2.56
C ALA A 262 -13.21 46.32 -1.48
N ARG A 263 -12.23 45.81 -0.70
CA ARG A 263 -12.07 45.87 0.78
C ARG A 263 -13.32 45.96 1.66
N ALA A 264 -13.42 45.04 2.63
CA ALA A 264 -13.51 45.39 4.06
C ALA A 264 -13.27 44.17 4.97
N ASP A 265 -12.38 44.37 5.93
CA ASP A 265 -12.25 43.63 7.18
C ASP A 265 -13.53 43.74 8.04
N ILE A 266 -13.85 42.69 8.80
CA ILE A 266 -14.70 42.60 10.00
C ILE A 266 -14.82 41.10 10.30
N ASP A 267 -14.81 40.56 11.51
CA ASP A 267 -14.34 40.95 12.83
C ASP A 267 -14.47 39.66 13.66
N SER A 268 -13.56 39.51 14.60
CA SER A 268 -13.56 38.57 15.70
C SER A 268 -14.91 38.43 16.41
N LYS A 269 -15.33 37.19 16.70
CA LYS A 269 -16.09 36.87 17.93
C LYS A 269 -15.76 35.46 18.44
N ASP A 270 -15.06 35.47 19.56
CA ASP A 270 -15.02 34.44 20.58
C ASP A 270 -16.44 34.01 20.98
N VAL A 271 -16.66 32.69 21.09
CA VAL A 271 -17.69 32.10 21.95
C VAL A 271 -17.03 31.04 22.83
N LYS A 272 -16.99 31.33 24.12
CA LYS A 272 -16.67 30.43 25.24
C LYS A 272 -17.89 29.60 25.64
N GLY A 273 -17.61 28.43 26.24
CA GLY A 273 -18.48 27.69 27.18
C GLY A 273 -19.58 26.86 26.51
N ASP A 274 -19.93 25.65 26.91
CA ASP A 274 -19.68 24.84 28.11
C ASP A 274 -19.80 23.36 27.64
N GLY A 275 -19.08 22.36 28.16
CA GLY A 275 -19.28 21.84 29.51
C GLY A 275 -20.53 20.95 29.55
N ASP A 276 -20.43 19.70 29.11
CA ASP A 276 -21.30 18.65 29.64
C ASP A 276 -20.63 17.27 29.54
N GLY A 277 -20.31 16.73 30.72
CA GLY A 277 -19.83 15.38 30.89
C GLY A 277 -21.02 14.44 30.97
N VAL A 278 -20.98 13.37 30.19
CA VAL A 278 -21.85 12.21 30.39
C VAL A 278 -20.94 11.07 30.76
N GLU A 279 -20.76 10.90 32.08
CA GLU A 279 -20.47 9.62 32.71
C GLU A 279 -21.78 8.81 32.77
N ASP A 280 -21.62 7.49 32.96
CA ASP A 280 -22.67 6.50 33.24
C ASP A 280 -23.41 5.97 31.97
N ASP A 281 -23.57 4.67 31.70
CA ASP A 281 -23.68 3.52 32.58
C ASP A 281 -23.27 2.19 31.90
N ASP A 282 -22.82 1.29 32.76
CA ASP A 282 -22.62 -0.13 32.58
C ASP A 282 -23.90 -0.86 32.08
N PHE A 283 -23.83 -1.45 30.89
CA PHE A 283 -24.91 -2.27 30.32
C PHE A 283 -24.41 -3.69 30.00
N PHE A 284 -23.87 -4.41 30.99
CA PHE A 284 -23.75 -5.87 30.96
C PHE A 284 -23.68 -6.42 32.39
N ASP A 285 -24.84 -6.85 32.90
CA ASP A 285 -24.99 -8.06 33.73
C ASP A 285 -26.34 -8.72 33.36
#